data_AF-A0A8J3RMG9-F1
#
_entry.id   AF-A0A8J3RMG9-F1
#
_cell.length_a   1.000
_cell.length_b   1.000
_cell.length_c   1.000
_cell.angle_alpha   90.00
_cell.angle_beta   90.00
_cell.angle_gamma   90.00
#
_symmetry.space_group_name_H-M   'P 1'
#
loop_
_entity.id
_entity.type
_entity.pdbx_description
1 polymer ?
#
loop_
_entity_poly.entity_id
_entity_poly.type
_entity_poly.pdbx_seq_one_letter_code
_entity_poly.pdbx_strand_id
1 'polypeptide(L)'
;MDVPPALDDLEARVRRLLAQTGFGDDLAETDDDHGMRVYPDPAGGLRVVWRRPASGLTTDGTRSYPGIHAVVREAVISVLTGAGHRVVHTDGVIRVFA
;
A
#
# COMPACT_ATOMS: atom_id res chain seq x y z
N MET A 1 5.71 10.29 -17.82
CA MET A 1 4.75 11.35 -17.42
C MET A 1 5.32 11.98 -16.18
N ASP A 2 5.53 13.29 -16.22
CA ASP A 2 5.99 14.07 -15.06
C ASP A 2 4.90 14.06 -13.99
N VAL A 3 5.26 13.75 -12.75
CA VAL A 3 4.31 13.71 -11.62
C VAL A 3 4.19 15.14 -11.08
N PRO A 4 2.98 15.67 -10.83
CA PRO A 4 2.84 17.00 -10.25
C PRO A 4 3.55 17.08 -8.89
N PRO A 5 4.25 18.17 -8.54
CA PRO A 5 5.03 18.26 -7.30
C PRO A 5 4.20 18.05 -6.02
N ALA A 6 2.92 18.44 -6.04
CA ALA A 6 1.99 18.18 -4.94
C ALA A 6 1.70 16.68 -4.73
N LEU A 7 1.81 15.87 -5.79
CA LEU A 7 1.61 14.43 -5.74
C LEU A 7 2.88 13.71 -5.23
N ASP A 8 4.06 14.21 -5.58
CA ASP A 8 5.33 13.71 -5.01
C ASP A 8 5.40 13.93 -3.50
N ASP A 9 4.98 15.11 -3.02
CA ASP A 9 4.92 15.42 -1.60
C ASP A 9 3.93 14.51 -0.84
N LEU A 10 2.77 14.23 -1.46
CA LEU A 10 1.79 13.30 -0.92
C LEU A 10 2.35 11.87 -0.89
N GLU A 11 3.04 11.45 -1.95
CA GLU A 11 3.65 10.13 -2.05
C GLU A 11 4.70 9.93 -0.95
N ALA A 12 5.62 10.89 -0.80
CA ALA A 12 6.65 10.85 0.22
C ALA A 12 6.05 10.76 1.63
N ARG A 13 4.95 11.48 1.90
CA ARG A 13 4.25 11.46 3.18
C ARG A 13 3.59 10.12 3.45
N VAL A 14 2.87 9.57 2.47
CA VAL A 14 2.19 8.27 2.59
C VAL A 14 3.20 7.15 2.77
N ARG A 15 4.29 7.12 1.99
CA ARG A 15 5.37 6.14 2.15
C ARG A 15 5.99 6.19 3.55
N ARG A 16 6.28 7.39 4.05
CA ARG A 16 6.84 7.58 5.40
C ARG A 16 5.89 7.06 6.48
N LEU A 17 4.60 7.36 6.38
CA LEU A 17 3.59 6.90 7.34
C LEU A 17 3.47 5.36 7.36
N LEU A 18 3.43 4.74 6.18
CA LEU A 18 3.36 3.28 6.06
C LEU A 18 4.63 2.62 6.64
N ALA A 19 5.81 3.17 6.36
CA ALA A 19 7.05 2.69 6.95
C ALA A 19 7.06 2.79 8.49
N GLN A 20 6.64 3.92 9.05
CA GLN A 20 6.56 4.14 10.50
C GLN A 20 5.57 3.19 11.20
N THR A 21 4.60 2.65 10.47
CA THR A 21 3.58 1.72 11.00
C THR A 21 3.90 0.26 10.71
N GLY A 22 5.08 -0.04 10.16
CA GLY A 22 5.54 -1.40 9.87
C GLY A 22 5.08 -1.96 8.52
N PHE A 23 4.50 -1.14 7.65
CA PHE A 23 4.11 -1.50 6.28
C PHE A 23 5.13 -1.06 5.21
N GLY A 24 6.35 -0.70 5.62
CA GLY A 24 7.42 -0.19 4.74
C GLY A 24 8.06 -1.26 3.84
N ASP A 25 8.91 -0.78 2.92
CA ASP A 25 9.68 -1.59 1.96
C ASP A 25 10.82 -2.41 2.63
N ASP A 26 10.98 -2.38 3.96
CA ASP A 26 12.12 -2.98 4.70
C ASP A 26 12.15 -4.53 4.75
N LEU A 27 11.31 -5.21 3.97
CA LEU A 27 11.49 -6.65 3.69
C LEU A 27 12.46 -6.82 2.51
N ALA A 28 13.72 -6.51 2.80
CA ALA A 28 14.96 -6.88 2.10
C ALA A 28 15.13 -6.48 0.62
N GLU A 29 16.26 -5.81 0.36
CA GLU A 29 16.87 -5.44 -0.92
C GLU A 29 17.24 -6.62 -1.85
N THR A 30 16.56 -7.76 -1.75
CA THR A 30 16.70 -8.84 -2.73
C THR A 30 15.49 -8.79 -3.65
N ASP A 31 15.74 -8.32 -4.88
CA ASP A 31 14.88 -8.44 -6.06
C ASP A 31 13.81 -9.54 -5.91
N ASP A 32 12.57 -9.13 -5.60
CA ASP A 32 11.32 -9.54 -6.25
C ASP A 32 10.09 -9.44 -5.31
N ASP A 33 9.22 -8.48 -5.64
CA ASP A 33 7.77 -8.56 -5.47
C ASP A 33 7.18 -8.68 -4.05
N HIS A 34 7.82 -8.12 -3.01
CA HIS A 34 7.29 -8.15 -1.64
C HIS A 34 6.95 -6.73 -1.12
N GLY A 35 5.79 -6.58 -0.45
CA GLY A 35 5.44 -5.36 0.29
C GLY A 35 4.31 -4.48 -0.29
N MET A 36 4.01 -3.39 0.43
CA MET A 36 3.07 -2.36 0.01
C MET A 36 3.76 -1.40 -0.95
N ARG A 37 3.15 -1.19 -2.12
CA ARG A 37 3.65 -0.26 -3.12
C ARG A 37 2.71 0.92 -3.28
N VAL A 38 3.29 2.11 -3.34
CA VAL A 38 2.58 3.37 -3.60
C VAL A 38 2.91 3.82 -5.01
N TYR A 39 1.91 4.29 -5.75
CA TYR A 39 2.11 4.85 -7.09
C TYR A 39 1.11 6.00 -7.34
N PRO A 40 1.39 6.89 -8.29
CA PRO A 40 0.38 7.80 -8.83
C PRO A 40 -0.85 7.06 -9.39
N ASP A 41 -2.04 7.58 -9.13
CA ASP A 41 -3.29 7.11 -9.75
C ASP A 41 -3.69 8.05 -10.90
N PRO A 42 -3.97 7.53 -12.11
CA PRO A 42 -4.41 8.34 -13.24
C PRO A 42 -5.74 9.09 -13.02
N ALA A 43 -6.57 8.68 -12.05
CA ALA A 43 -7.77 9.41 -11.63
C ALA A 43 -7.49 10.56 -10.65
N GLY A 44 -6.22 10.82 -10.32
CA GLY A 44 -5.76 11.78 -9.31
C GLY A 44 -5.54 11.11 -7.95
N GLY A 45 -4.48 11.52 -7.25
CA GLY A 45 -4.08 10.93 -5.96
C GLY A 45 -3.13 9.74 -6.10
N LEU A 46 -3.07 8.89 -5.08
CA LEU A 46 -2.17 7.74 -5.02
C LEU A 46 -2.93 6.42 -4.93
N ARG A 47 -2.42 5.38 -5.58
CA ARG A 47 -2.82 3.98 -5.34
C ARG A 47 -1.81 3.31 -4.40
N VAL A 48 -2.33 2.64 -3.37
CA VAL A 48 -1.57 1.74 -2.49
C VAL A 48 -2.02 0.32 -2.81
N VAL A 49 -1.05 -0.53 -3.16
CA VAL A 49 -1.29 -1.90 -3.61
C VAL A 49 -0.40 -2.84 -2.80
N TRP A 50 -1.01 -3.89 -2.25
CA TRP A 50 -0.22 -5.01 -1.75
C TRP A 50 0.13 -5.93 -2.93
N ARG A 51 1.41 -6.02 -3.29
CA ARG A 51 1.84 -7.04 -4.23
C ARG A 51 1.92 -8.40 -3.54
N ARG A 52 1.30 -9.40 -4.19
CA ARG A 52 1.41 -10.79 -3.76
C ARG A 52 2.87 -11.19 -3.95
N PRO A 53 3.52 -11.78 -2.93
CA PRO A 53 4.88 -12.27 -3.10
C PRO A 53 4.94 -13.30 -4.21
N ALA A 54 5.91 -13.19 -5.13
CA ALA A 54 6.25 -14.26 -6.06
C ALA A 54 6.68 -15.53 -5.29
N SER A 55 7.26 -15.36 -4.09
CA SER A 55 7.60 -16.42 -3.15
C SER A 55 7.59 -15.89 -1.71
N GLY A 56 6.54 -16.09 -0.90
CA GLY A 56 6.65 -15.69 0.52
C GLY A 56 5.38 -15.73 1.38
N LEU A 57 4.22 -15.52 0.79
CA LEU A 57 3.00 -16.22 1.18
C LEU A 57 2.85 -17.25 0.09
N THR A 58 3.35 -18.46 0.34
CA THR A 58 2.97 -19.57 -0.53
C THR A 58 1.45 -19.58 -0.66
N THR A 59 0.93 -20.14 -1.73
CA THR A 59 -0.50 -20.44 -1.84
C THR A 59 -1.03 -21.08 -0.55
N ASP A 60 -0.17 -21.80 0.18
CA ASP A 60 -0.43 -22.35 1.52
C ASP A 60 -0.56 -21.33 2.65
N GLY A 61 0.19 -20.23 2.66
CA GLY A 61 0.00 -19.14 3.62
C GLY A 61 -1.36 -18.46 3.47
N THR A 62 -1.80 -18.19 2.23
CA THR A 62 -3.15 -17.62 2.00
C THR A 62 -4.25 -18.65 2.23
N ARG A 63 -3.96 -19.94 2.00
CA ARG A 63 -4.88 -21.05 2.31
C ARG A 63 -4.99 -21.30 3.83
N SER A 64 -3.91 -21.09 4.56
CA SER A 64 -3.86 -21.22 6.03
C SER A 64 -4.50 -20.00 6.72
N TYR A 65 -4.48 -18.84 6.06
CA TYR A 65 -5.06 -17.59 6.55
C TYR A 65 -5.91 -16.91 5.47
N PRO A 66 -7.12 -17.44 5.18
CA PRO A 66 -7.99 -16.95 4.10
C PRO A 66 -8.46 -15.49 4.24
N GLY A 67 -8.15 -14.82 5.35
CA GLY A 67 -8.50 -13.41 5.61
C GLY A 67 -7.32 -12.44 5.69
N ILE A 68 -6.06 -12.89 5.58
CA ILE A 68 -4.89 -12.03 5.87
C ILE A 68 -4.84 -10.78 4.98
N HIS A 69 -5.22 -10.90 3.70
CA HIS A 69 -5.31 -9.76 2.79
C HIS A 69 -6.37 -8.75 3.20
N ALA A 70 -7.52 -9.21 3.70
CA ALA A 70 -8.55 -8.32 4.21
C ALA A 70 -8.07 -7.60 5.47
N VAL A 71 -7.46 -8.32 6.42
CA VAL A 71 -6.97 -7.74 7.67
C VAL A 71 -5.93 -6.64 7.43
N VAL A 72 -4.92 -6.91 6.62
CA VAL A 72 -3.88 -5.91 6.32
C VAL A 72 -4.45 -4.74 5.54
N ARG A 73 -5.39 -4.98 4.62
CA ARG A 73 -6.08 -3.90 3.92
C ARG A 73 -6.80 -2.98 4.91
N GLU A 74 -7.58 -3.54 5.84
CA GLU A 74 -8.28 -2.74 6.85
C GLU A 74 -7.30 -1.99 7.76
N ALA A 75 -6.16 -2.60 8.12
CA ALA A 75 -5.12 -1.93 8.89
C ALA A 75 -4.51 -0.74 8.14
N VAL A 76 -4.20 -0.90 6.85
CA VAL A 76 -3.69 0.19 5.99
C VAL A 76 -4.72 1.31 5.85
N ILE A 77 -5.99 0.97 5.61
CA ILE A 77 -7.09 1.95 5.56
C ILE A 77 -7.14 2.72 6.89
N SER A 78 -7.14 2.02 8.02
CA SER A 78 -7.19 2.63 9.35
C SER A 78 -6.04 3.60 9.61
N VAL A 79 -4.82 3.23 9.24
CA VAL A 79 -3.63 4.12 9.37
C VAL A 79 -3.81 5.38 8.54
N LEU A 80 -4.20 5.24 7.28
CA LEU A 80 -4.35 6.37 6.35
C LEU A 80 -5.48 7.30 6.77
N THR A 81 -6.63 6.75 7.15
CA THR A 81 -7.76 7.56 7.66
C THR A 81 -7.43 8.20 9.00
N GLY A 82 -6.69 7.52 9.87
CA GLY A 82 -6.24 8.06 11.15
C GLY A 82 -5.27 9.24 10.98
N ALA A 83 -4.51 9.27 9.88
CA ALA A 83 -3.68 10.40 9.49
C ALA A 83 -4.45 11.54 8.78
N GLY A 84 -5.77 11.42 8.63
CA GLY A 84 -6.63 12.44 8.04
C GLY A 84 -6.77 12.36 6.52
N HIS A 85 -6.24 11.32 5.87
CA HIS A 85 -6.40 11.16 4.43
C HIS A 85 -7.80 10.67 4.07
N ARG A 86 -8.31 11.15 2.93
CA ARG A 86 -9.50 10.55 2.30
C ARG A 86 -9.07 9.27 1.57
N VAL A 87 -9.72 8.16 1.90
CA VAL A 87 -9.43 6.84 1.35
C VAL A 87 -10.64 6.26 0.62
N VAL A 88 -10.43 5.72 -0.58
CA VAL A 88 -11.44 4.96 -1.34
C VAL A 88 -10.86 3.60 -1.71
N HIS A 89 -11.56 2.52 -1.39
CA HIS A 89 -11.14 1.16 -1.75
C HIS A 89 -12.05 0.57 -2.83
N THR A 90 -11.46 0.06 -3.91
CA THR A 90 -12.18 -0.59 -5.02
C THR A 90 -11.32 -1.69 -5.61
N ASP A 91 -11.87 -2.90 -5.78
CA ASP A 91 -11.21 -4.04 -6.42
C ASP A 91 -9.79 -4.36 -5.89
N GLY A 92 -9.58 -4.23 -4.58
CA GLY A 92 -8.27 -4.50 -3.94
C GLY A 92 -7.26 -3.35 -4.06
N VAL A 93 -7.64 -2.22 -4.66
CA VAL A 93 -6.83 -1.01 -4.77
C VAL A 93 -7.31 0.02 -3.76
N ILE A 94 -6.41 0.51 -2.92
CA ILE A 94 -6.66 1.63 -2.00
C ILE A 94 -6.21 2.91 -2.72
N ARG A 95 -7.12 3.87 -2.88
CA ARG A 95 -6.83 5.21 -3.38
C ARG A 95 -6.78 6.22 -2.25
N VAL A 96 -5.75 7.05 -2.25
CA VAL A 96 -5.47 8.07 -1.24
C VAL A 96 -5.49 9.44 -1.89
N PHE A 97 -6.25 10.35 -1.28
CA PHE A 97 -6.34 11.74 -1.71
C PHE A 97 -5.83 12.66 -0.60
N ALA A 98 -5.29 13.82 -1.00
CA ALA A 98 -4.87 14.88 -0.09
C ALA A 98 -6.07 15.50 0.65
#